data_AF-A0A7X8ZMD7-F1
#
_entry.id   AF-A0A7X8ZMD7-F1
#
_cell.length_a   1.000
_cell.length_b   1.000
_cell.length_c   1.000
_cell.angle_alpha   90.00
_cell.angle_beta   90.00
_cell.angle_gamma   90.00
#
_symmetry.space_group_name_H-M   'P 1'
#
loop_
_entity.id
_entity.type
_entity.pdbx_description
1 polymer ?
#
loop_
_entity_poly.entity_id
_entity_poly.type
_entity_poly.pdbx_seq_one_letter_code
_entity_poly.pdbx_strand_id
1 'polypeptide(L)'
;MIDIERRRNIRLQNERRRLYPFALIGLSVFCILSFIFFILKKKGLISSGGVAGTSFVGIVNTLIVMGFIPLVTASVILLVVKPPTQLILGSARNRWSFLFAPILGILSAMAVWCIRELLVSWVATAAQYVAIPSYLYIGQTLLDRSFVISFLVFLATVLVPATALEFFLRGLVQPGLLEGAGPRLSSFQIAILLPLALFDTSGFVLIAFGSLISSWVRLSCDSLVASSLTSAGYNFSLLMSGRVYGIVGTTIFSSITMDDAQYRVFLITCLLFLSLLLIAPIAFIQGLDARLKQHEALRGRTVLASERSGARRFMTIILTLILVTALFAGAFLFST
;
A
#
# COMPACT_ATOMS: atom_id res chain seq x y z
N MET A 1 18.96 15.40 -28.66
CA MET A 1 18.47 14.45 -27.63
C MET A 1 17.56 15.12 -26.60
N ILE A 2 17.92 16.30 -26.10
CA ILE A 2 17.14 17.11 -25.13
C ILE A 2 15.71 17.43 -25.62
N ASP A 3 15.54 17.77 -26.91
CA ASP A 3 14.20 18.07 -27.45
C ASP A 3 13.26 16.85 -27.53
N ILE A 4 13.81 15.64 -27.69
CA ILE A 4 13.03 14.39 -27.75
C ILE A 4 12.49 14.06 -26.34
N GLU A 5 13.34 14.18 -25.32
CA GLU A 5 12.92 14.00 -23.92
C GLU A 5 11.92 15.06 -23.48
N ARG A 6 12.11 16.31 -23.91
CA ARG A 6 11.17 17.40 -23.63
C ARG A 6 9.80 17.14 -24.25
N ARG A 7 9.74 16.75 -25.53
CA ARG A 7 8.50 16.35 -26.22
C ARG A 7 7.82 15.16 -25.55
N ARG A 8 8.60 14.15 -25.14
CA ARG A 8 8.10 12.97 -24.39
C ARG A 8 7.47 13.37 -23.06
N ASN A 9 8.12 14.25 -22.29
CA ASN A 9 7.61 14.72 -21.00
C ASN A 9 6.33 15.54 -21.15
N ILE A 10 6.23 16.37 -22.20
CA ILE A 10 4.99 17.11 -22.51
C ILE A 10 3.87 16.14 -22.87
N ARG A 11 4.14 15.12 -23.69
CA ARG A 11 3.15 14.08 -24.04
C ARG A 11 2.66 13.33 -22.81
N LEU A 12 3.56 12.86 -21.95
CA LEU A 12 3.21 12.17 -20.71
C LEU A 12 2.38 13.04 -19.76
N GLN A 13 2.68 14.34 -19.69
CA GLN A 13 1.89 15.28 -18.89
C GLN A 13 0.47 15.47 -19.45
N ASN A 14 0.32 15.53 -20.77
CA ASN A 14 -1.01 15.57 -21.39
C ASN A 14 -1.80 14.28 -21.15
N GLU A 15 -1.14 13.12 -21.17
CA GLU A 15 -1.81 11.85 -20.84
C GLU A 15 -2.21 11.77 -19.35
N ARG A 16 -1.39 12.30 -18.44
CA ARG A 16 -1.77 12.43 -17.02
C ARG A 16 -3.02 13.30 -16.83
N ARG A 17 -3.12 14.39 -17.57
CA ARG A 17 -4.31 15.26 -17.59
C ARG A 17 -5.56 14.52 -18.04
N ARG A 18 -5.43 13.67 -19.06
CA ARG A 18 -6.55 12.84 -19.54
C ARG A 18 -6.92 11.76 -18.54
N LEU A 19 -5.94 11.18 -17.84
CA LEU A 19 -6.14 10.13 -16.85
C LEU A 19 -6.74 10.64 -15.53
N TYR A 20 -6.44 11.87 -15.13
CA TYR A 20 -6.87 12.48 -13.86
C TYR A 20 -8.35 12.29 -13.50
N PRO A 21 -9.34 12.65 -14.34
CA PRO A 21 -10.75 12.47 -14.00
C PRO A 21 -11.11 10.99 -13.80
N PHE A 22 -10.55 10.10 -14.62
CA PHE A 22 -10.79 8.65 -14.52
C PHE A 22 -10.10 8.02 -13.31
N ALA A 23 -8.96 8.56 -12.88
CA ALA A 23 -8.32 8.17 -11.63
C ALA A 23 -9.19 8.51 -10.42
N LEU A 24 -9.82 9.70 -10.40
CA LEU A 24 -10.76 10.09 -9.34
C LEU A 24 -12.02 9.23 -9.36
N ILE A 25 -12.66 9.08 -10.54
CA ILE A 25 -13.84 8.23 -10.69
C ILE A 25 -13.53 6.80 -10.29
N GLY A 26 -12.40 6.24 -10.76
CA GLY A 26 -11.95 4.91 -10.40
C GLY A 26 -11.78 4.75 -8.90
N LEU A 27 -11.10 5.69 -8.26
CA LEU A 27 -10.91 5.67 -6.80
C LEU A 27 -12.24 5.74 -6.05
N SER A 28 -13.18 6.60 -6.50
CA SER A 28 -14.53 6.66 -5.94
C SER A 28 -15.30 5.35 -6.12
N VAL A 29 -15.25 4.75 -7.32
CA VAL A 29 -15.90 3.45 -7.61
C VAL A 29 -15.32 2.35 -6.73
N PHE A 30 -13.99 2.30 -6.57
CA PHE A 30 -13.34 1.36 -5.67
C PHE A 30 -13.85 1.52 -4.22
N CYS A 31 -13.89 2.74 -3.70
CA CYS A 31 -14.40 3.02 -2.35
C CYS A 31 -15.88 2.66 -2.21
N ILE A 32 -16.72 3.04 -3.17
CA ILE A 32 -18.17 2.77 -3.16
C ILE A 32 -18.45 1.27 -3.23
N LEU A 33 -17.80 0.54 -4.14
CA LEU A 33 -17.98 -0.91 -4.26
C LEU A 33 -17.49 -1.63 -3.00
N SER A 34 -16.39 -1.17 -2.39
CA SER A 34 -15.91 -1.73 -1.13
C SER A 34 -16.88 -1.45 0.03
N PHE A 35 -17.49 -0.27 0.07
CA PHE A 35 -18.52 0.10 1.04
C PHE A 35 -19.80 -0.74 0.87
N ILE A 36 -20.28 -0.91 -0.36
CA ILE A 36 -21.41 -1.79 -0.66
C ILE A 36 -21.11 -3.22 -0.23
N PHE A 37 -19.93 -3.73 -0.58
CA PHE A 37 -19.50 -5.08 -0.18
C PHE A 37 -19.46 -5.24 1.34
N PHE A 38 -18.95 -4.25 2.07
CA PHE A 38 -18.95 -4.25 3.54
C PHE A 38 -20.36 -4.31 4.12
N ILE A 39 -21.30 -3.50 3.62
CA ILE A 39 -22.71 -3.53 4.06
C ILE A 39 -23.36 -4.88 3.77
N LEU A 40 -23.18 -5.43 2.56
CA LEU A 40 -23.73 -6.72 2.18
C LEU A 40 -23.22 -7.85 3.07
N LYS A 41 -21.92 -7.81 3.42
CA LYS A 41 -21.31 -8.73 4.37
C LYS A 41 -21.91 -8.57 5.78
N LYS A 42 -22.05 -7.34 6.27
CA LYS A 42 -22.61 -7.05 7.60
C LYS A 42 -24.07 -7.46 7.74
N LYS A 43 -24.87 -7.30 6.69
CA LYS A 43 -26.28 -7.72 6.66
C LYS A 43 -26.49 -9.23 6.48
N GLY A 44 -25.42 -10.02 6.37
CA GLY A 44 -25.50 -11.47 6.14
C GLY A 44 -26.04 -11.86 4.75
N LEU A 45 -26.14 -10.90 3.81
CA LEU A 45 -26.61 -11.15 2.45
C LEU A 45 -25.56 -11.87 1.60
N ILE A 46 -24.29 -11.76 1.98
CA ILE A 46 -23.21 -12.60 1.48
C ILE A 46 -23.05 -13.72 2.50
N SER A 47 -23.50 -14.92 2.14
CA SER A 47 -23.44 -16.12 2.98
C SER A 47 -22.02 -16.32 3.52
N SER A 48 -21.91 -16.50 4.84
CA SER A 48 -20.67 -16.86 5.53
C SER A 48 -20.25 -18.31 5.32
N GLY A 49 -20.83 -18.99 4.32
CA GLY A 49 -20.44 -20.33 3.89
C GLY A 49 -20.85 -21.40 4.89
N GLY A 50 -21.86 -22.19 4.55
CA GLY A 50 -22.02 -23.51 5.13
C GLY A 50 -20.82 -24.41 4.77
N VAL A 51 -20.43 -25.28 5.70
CA VAL A 51 -19.42 -26.36 5.60
C VAL A 51 -17.95 -25.92 5.44
N ALA A 52 -17.64 -24.79 4.79
CA ALA A 52 -16.28 -24.23 4.73
C ALA A 52 -16.11 -23.12 5.78
N GLY A 53 -15.53 -23.45 6.93
CA GLY A 53 -15.45 -22.59 8.12
C GLY A 53 -15.04 -21.13 7.90
N THR A 54 -15.38 -20.29 8.89
CA THR A 54 -15.31 -18.81 8.90
C THR A 54 -14.01 -18.20 8.36
N SER A 55 -12.87 -18.86 8.54
CA SER A 55 -11.57 -18.40 8.05
C SER A 55 -11.42 -18.43 6.52
N PHE A 56 -12.04 -19.40 5.82
CA PHE A 56 -11.94 -19.49 4.35
C PHE A 56 -12.75 -18.39 3.65
N VAL A 57 -13.91 -18.05 4.22
CA VAL A 57 -14.72 -16.90 3.79
C VAL A 57 -13.95 -15.59 3.93
N GLY A 58 -13.10 -15.48 4.96
CA GLY A 58 -12.16 -14.36 5.10
C GLY A 58 -11.26 -14.16 3.89
N ILE A 59 -10.66 -15.24 3.37
CA ILE A 59 -9.78 -15.21 2.19
C ILE A 59 -10.54 -14.80 0.93
N VAL A 60 -11.73 -15.35 0.71
CA VAL A 60 -12.57 -15.01 -0.45
C VAL A 60 -12.92 -13.52 -0.44
N ASN A 61 -13.26 -12.96 0.73
CA ASN A 61 -13.52 -11.53 0.87
C ASN A 61 -12.29 -10.69 0.49
N THR A 62 -11.09 -11.10 0.91
CA THR A 62 -9.84 -10.43 0.52
C THR A 62 -9.62 -10.46 -0.99
N LEU A 63 -9.86 -11.61 -1.64
CA LEU A 63 -9.75 -11.74 -3.09
C LEU A 63 -10.74 -10.82 -3.84
N ILE A 64 -11.95 -10.65 -3.32
CA ILE A 64 -12.95 -9.77 -3.93
C ILE A 64 -12.52 -8.31 -3.80
N VAL A 65 -12.22 -7.86 -2.58
CA VAL A 65 -11.97 -6.44 -2.29
C VAL A 65 -10.60 -5.97 -2.80
N MET A 66 -9.55 -6.79 -2.67
CA MET A 66 -8.19 -6.43 -3.09
C MET A 66 -7.82 -6.95 -4.48
N GLY A 67 -8.58 -7.91 -5.02
CA GLY A 67 -8.33 -8.50 -6.34
C GLY A 67 -9.36 -8.07 -7.37
N PHE A 68 -10.59 -8.58 -7.23
CA PHE A 68 -11.63 -8.43 -8.25
C PHE A 68 -12.04 -6.97 -8.46
N ILE A 69 -12.41 -6.24 -7.40
CA ILE A 69 -12.87 -4.85 -7.52
C ILE A 69 -11.79 -3.96 -8.16
N PRO A 70 -10.51 -3.98 -7.72
CA PRO A 70 -9.44 -3.23 -8.38
C PRO A 70 -9.22 -3.63 -9.83
N LEU A 71 -9.22 -4.93 -10.16
CA LEU A 71 -9.00 -5.41 -11.54
C LEU A 71 -10.10 -4.97 -12.49
N VAL A 72 -11.37 -5.09 -12.08
CA VAL A 72 -12.51 -4.65 -12.90
C VAL A 72 -12.44 -3.14 -13.13
N THR A 73 -12.22 -2.37 -12.06
CA THR A 73 -12.11 -0.91 -12.15
C THR A 73 -10.95 -0.49 -13.05
N ALA A 74 -9.79 -1.13 -12.89
CA ALA A 74 -8.63 -0.88 -13.73
C ALA A 74 -8.88 -1.23 -15.20
N SER A 75 -9.53 -2.36 -15.47
CA SER A 75 -9.87 -2.81 -16.83
C SER A 75 -10.77 -1.82 -17.55
N VAL A 76 -11.79 -1.28 -16.87
CA VAL A 76 -12.67 -0.23 -17.42
C VAL A 76 -11.87 1.02 -17.76
N ILE A 77 -10.99 1.48 -16.86
CA ILE A 77 -10.15 2.66 -17.12
C ILE A 77 -9.23 2.44 -18.32
N LEU A 78 -8.61 1.26 -18.43
CA LEU A 78 -7.75 0.92 -19.56
C LEU A 78 -8.50 0.93 -20.89
N LEU A 79 -9.73 0.39 -20.92
CA LEU A 79 -10.56 0.34 -22.12
C LEU A 79 -10.99 1.73 -22.58
N VAL A 80 -11.34 2.61 -21.64
CA VAL A 80 -11.86 3.96 -21.94
C VAL A 80 -10.73 4.95 -22.26
N VAL A 81 -9.69 5.00 -21.42
CA VAL A 81 -8.63 6.03 -21.52
C VAL A 81 -7.48 5.59 -22.42
N LYS A 82 -7.19 4.29 -22.47
CA LYS A 82 -6.05 3.70 -23.18
C LYS A 82 -4.73 4.43 -22.88
N PRO A 83 -4.36 4.57 -21.58
CA PRO A 83 -3.14 5.27 -21.22
C PRO A 83 -1.90 4.52 -21.75
N PRO A 84 -0.82 5.24 -22.13
CA PRO A 84 0.37 4.58 -22.63
C PRO A 84 1.00 3.70 -21.55
N THR A 85 1.51 2.53 -21.95
CA THR A 85 2.15 1.57 -21.03
C THR A 85 3.25 2.19 -20.17
N GLN A 86 4.00 3.14 -20.73
CA GLN A 86 5.03 3.87 -20.00
C GLN A 86 4.47 4.69 -18.82
N LEU A 87 3.24 5.22 -18.90
CA LEU A 87 2.62 5.94 -17.79
C LEU A 87 2.24 4.99 -16.65
N ILE A 88 1.82 3.77 -17.00
CA ILE A 88 1.34 2.76 -16.06
C ILE A 88 2.51 2.03 -15.40
N LEU A 89 3.30 1.33 -16.22
CA LEU A 89 4.43 0.51 -15.80
C LEU A 89 5.62 1.35 -15.33
N GLY A 90 5.72 2.58 -15.84
CA GLY A 90 6.83 3.48 -15.60
C GLY A 90 8.03 3.21 -16.49
N SER A 91 9.03 4.08 -16.41
CA SER A 91 10.31 3.96 -17.11
C SER A 91 11.36 3.41 -16.15
N ALA A 92 11.33 2.09 -15.90
CA ALA A 92 12.29 1.44 -15.01
C ALA A 92 13.74 1.71 -15.47
N ARG A 93 14.40 2.67 -14.81
CA ARG A 93 15.76 3.11 -15.13
C ARG A 93 16.84 2.24 -14.48
N ASN A 94 16.52 1.58 -13.37
CA ASN A 94 17.47 0.81 -12.58
C ASN A 94 16.95 -0.63 -12.37
N ARG A 95 17.70 -1.62 -12.87
CA ARG A 95 17.36 -3.04 -12.70
C ARG A 95 17.56 -3.52 -11.26
N TRP A 96 18.46 -2.89 -10.52
CA TRP A 96 18.71 -3.19 -9.11
C TRP A 96 17.49 -2.88 -8.23
N SER A 97 16.65 -1.94 -8.65
CA SER A 97 15.40 -1.63 -7.95
C SER A 97 14.47 -2.84 -7.82
N PHE A 98 14.53 -3.83 -8.73
CA PHE A 98 13.72 -5.05 -8.61
C PHE A 98 14.22 -6.00 -7.53
N LEU A 99 15.53 -6.03 -7.28
CA LEU A 99 16.13 -6.87 -6.24
C LEU A 99 15.94 -6.24 -4.85
N PHE A 100 16.11 -4.92 -4.74
CA PHE A 100 16.04 -4.21 -3.46
C PHE A 100 14.61 -3.82 -3.04
N ALA A 101 13.65 -3.75 -3.97
CA ALA A 101 12.24 -3.50 -3.66
C ALA A 101 11.63 -4.50 -2.66
N PRO A 102 11.70 -5.83 -2.87
CA PRO A 102 11.14 -6.78 -1.92
C PRO A 102 11.87 -6.74 -0.57
N ILE A 103 13.20 -6.54 -0.58
CA ILE A 103 14.02 -6.38 0.64
C ILE A 103 13.56 -5.16 1.44
N LEU A 104 13.35 -4.02 0.77
CA LEU A 104 12.80 -2.82 1.38
C LEU A 104 11.44 -3.09 2.02
N GLY A 105 10.55 -3.79 1.30
CA GLY A 105 9.24 -4.20 1.81
C GLY A 105 9.34 -5.03 3.09
N ILE A 106 10.19 -6.05 3.09
CA ILE A 106 10.41 -6.92 4.25
C ILE A 106 10.96 -6.13 5.43
N LEU A 107 12.07 -5.41 5.25
CA LEU A 107 12.72 -4.67 6.33
C LEU A 107 11.81 -3.58 6.91
N SER A 108 11.02 -2.92 6.06
CA SER A 108 10.08 -1.91 6.52
C SER A 108 8.89 -2.50 7.28
N ALA A 109 8.36 -3.66 6.87
CA ALA A 109 7.35 -4.38 7.63
C ALA A 109 7.86 -4.79 9.02
N MET A 110 9.08 -5.33 9.10
CA MET A 110 9.72 -5.66 10.37
C MET A 110 9.92 -4.42 11.24
N ALA A 111 10.35 -3.29 10.67
CA ALA A 111 10.55 -2.05 11.42
C ALA A 111 9.23 -1.54 12.00
N VAL A 112 8.15 -1.52 11.21
CA VAL A 112 6.83 -1.10 11.70
C VAL A 112 6.31 -2.05 12.77
N TRP A 113 6.55 -3.34 12.62
CA TRP A 113 6.18 -4.32 13.63
C TRP A 113 6.96 -4.11 14.93
N CYS A 114 8.27 -3.86 14.88
CA CYS A 114 9.05 -3.49 16.06
C CYS A 114 8.52 -2.21 16.73
N ILE A 115 8.14 -1.18 15.94
CA ILE A 115 7.53 0.05 16.47
C ILE A 115 6.22 -0.28 17.19
N ARG A 116 5.38 -1.14 16.60
CA ARG A 116 4.15 -1.61 17.22
C ARG A 116 4.42 -2.28 18.57
N GLU A 117 5.28 -3.29 18.60
CA GLU A 117 5.64 -4.01 19.84
C GLU A 117 6.17 -3.06 20.90
N LEU A 118 6.98 -2.08 20.48
CA LEU A 118 7.51 -1.07 21.39
C LEU A 118 6.37 -0.24 21.97
N LEU A 119 5.47 0.30 21.13
CA LEU A 119 4.30 1.06 21.60
C LEU A 119 3.42 0.26 22.55
N VAL A 120 3.15 -1.00 22.23
CA VAL A 120 2.35 -1.90 23.07
C VAL A 120 3.01 -2.14 24.43
N SER A 121 4.33 -2.24 24.47
CA SER A 121 5.07 -2.40 25.73
C SER A 121 4.98 -1.17 26.65
N TRP A 122 4.69 0.03 26.11
CA TRP A 122 4.48 1.26 26.89
C TRP A 122 3.01 1.49 27.23
N VAL A 123 2.11 1.19 26.30
CA VAL A 123 0.68 1.47 26.39
C VAL A 123 -0.09 0.27 25.83
N ALA A 124 -0.66 -0.56 26.70
CA ALA A 124 -1.38 -1.76 26.29
C ALA A 124 -2.58 -1.47 25.36
N THR A 125 -3.24 -0.31 25.53
CA THR A 125 -4.35 0.12 24.65
C THR A 125 -3.90 0.42 23.21
N ALA A 126 -2.61 0.64 22.96
CA ALA A 126 -2.06 0.79 21.61
C ALA A 126 -2.24 -0.49 20.77
N ALA A 127 -2.34 -1.66 21.41
CA ALA A 127 -2.56 -2.94 20.73
C ALA A 127 -3.87 -2.98 19.92
N GLN A 128 -4.88 -2.18 20.30
CA GLN A 128 -6.18 -2.13 19.63
C GLN A 128 -6.14 -1.35 18.30
N TYR A 129 -5.22 -0.40 18.17
CA TYR A 129 -5.14 0.52 17.02
C TYR A 129 -4.00 0.17 16.03
N VAL A 130 -3.10 -0.73 16.41
CA VAL A 130 -1.96 -1.17 15.61
C VAL A 130 -1.92 -2.70 15.57
N ALA A 131 -3.05 -3.33 15.25
CA ALA A 131 -3.14 -4.78 15.12
C ALA A 131 -2.71 -5.24 13.72
N ILE A 132 -2.34 -6.52 13.58
CA ILE A 132 -2.16 -7.13 12.25
C ILE A 132 -3.46 -6.92 11.46
N PRO A 133 -3.38 -6.46 10.20
CA PRO A 133 -4.56 -6.41 9.34
C PRO A 133 -5.29 -7.75 9.32
N SER A 134 -6.60 -7.70 9.49
CA SER A 134 -7.51 -8.84 9.58
C SER A 134 -7.28 -9.90 8.49
N TYR A 135 -7.02 -9.49 7.25
CA TYR A 135 -6.75 -10.41 6.14
C TYR A 135 -5.44 -11.20 6.30
N LEU A 136 -4.41 -10.58 6.90
CA LEU A 136 -3.14 -11.24 7.21
C LEU A 136 -3.27 -12.11 8.45
N TYR A 137 -4.01 -11.66 9.46
CA TYR A 137 -4.31 -12.46 10.65
C TYR A 137 -5.05 -13.75 10.29
N ILE A 138 -6.10 -13.67 9.47
CA ILE A 138 -6.81 -14.84 8.95
C ILE A 138 -5.85 -15.75 8.16
N GLY A 139 -5.00 -15.17 7.33
CA GLY A 139 -3.93 -15.89 6.64
C GLY A 139 -3.05 -16.68 7.60
N GLN A 140 -2.54 -16.05 8.66
CA GLN A 140 -1.70 -16.68 9.69
C GLN A 140 -2.38 -17.91 10.33
N THR A 141 -3.67 -17.82 10.65
CA THR A 141 -4.42 -18.94 11.26
C THR A 141 -4.62 -20.15 10.34
N LEU A 142 -4.43 -19.97 9.04
CA LEU A 142 -4.64 -20.99 8.01
C LEU A 142 -3.33 -21.55 7.46
N LEU A 143 -2.20 -20.90 7.71
CA LEU A 143 -0.90 -21.44 7.36
C LEU A 143 -0.65 -22.78 8.10
N ASP A 144 0.09 -23.68 7.46
CA ASP A 144 0.45 -25.04 7.91
C ASP A 144 -0.71 -26.05 8.01
N ARG A 145 -1.95 -25.67 7.70
CA ARG A 145 -3.05 -26.66 7.63
C ARG A 145 -2.90 -27.66 6.49
N SER A 146 -2.39 -27.22 5.34
CA SER A 146 -1.96 -28.06 4.22
C SER A 146 -1.15 -27.22 3.23
N PHE A 147 -0.37 -27.88 2.35
CA PHE A 147 0.37 -27.18 1.29
C PHE A 147 -0.56 -26.35 0.38
N VAL A 148 -1.71 -26.92 0.01
CA VAL A 148 -2.70 -26.25 -0.85
C VAL A 148 -3.29 -25.02 -0.17
N ILE A 149 -3.65 -25.13 1.12
CA ILE A 149 -4.20 -23.99 1.88
C ILE A 149 -3.14 -22.91 2.07
N SER A 150 -1.90 -23.27 2.42
CA SER A 150 -0.80 -22.33 2.56
C SER A 150 -0.50 -21.59 1.25
N PHE A 151 -0.55 -22.30 0.12
CA PHE A 151 -0.39 -21.69 -1.20
C PHE A 151 -1.53 -20.71 -1.53
N LEU A 152 -2.78 -21.09 -1.25
CA LEU A 152 -3.95 -20.21 -1.43
C LEU A 152 -3.88 -18.96 -0.54
N VAL A 153 -3.47 -19.12 0.72
CA VAL A 153 -3.24 -17.99 1.65
C VAL A 153 -2.19 -17.05 1.07
N PHE A 154 -1.04 -17.57 0.65
CA PHE A 154 0.02 -16.76 0.07
C PHE A 154 -0.45 -16.01 -1.19
N LEU A 155 -1.18 -16.69 -2.08
CA LEU A 155 -1.71 -16.08 -3.28
C LEU A 155 -2.69 -14.94 -2.95
N ALA A 156 -3.61 -15.16 -2.02
CA ALA A 156 -4.66 -14.21 -1.68
C ALA A 156 -4.19 -13.02 -0.82
N THR A 157 -3.25 -13.24 0.11
CA THR A 157 -2.83 -12.20 1.07
C THR A 157 -1.56 -11.48 0.66
N VAL A 158 -0.74 -12.08 -0.21
CA VAL A 158 0.52 -11.48 -0.68
C VAL A 158 0.44 -11.10 -2.15
N LEU A 159 0.20 -12.06 -3.05
CA LEU A 159 0.33 -11.83 -4.49
C LEU A 159 -0.81 -10.98 -5.07
N VAL A 160 -2.06 -11.27 -4.72
CA VAL A 160 -3.22 -10.52 -5.25
C VAL A 160 -3.17 -9.04 -4.87
N PRO A 161 -2.95 -8.65 -3.59
CA PRO A 161 -2.80 -7.25 -3.22
C PRO A 161 -1.57 -6.61 -3.90
N ALA A 162 -0.46 -7.33 -4.01
CA ALA A 162 0.75 -6.83 -4.66
C ALA A 162 0.61 -6.65 -6.18
N THR A 163 -0.41 -7.24 -6.81
CA THR A 163 -0.60 -7.18 -8.27
C THR A 163 -1.84 -6.36 -8.63
N ALA A 164 -3.03 -6.87 -8.36
CA ALA A 164 -4.31 -6.26 -8.72
C ALA A 164 -4.48 -4.86 -8.11
N LEU A 165 -4.31 -4.77 -6.79
CA LEU A 165 -4.49 -3.53 -6.05
C LEU A 165 -3.39 -2.51 -6.38
N GLU A 166 -2.13 -2.94 -6.45
CA GLU A 166 -1.01 -2.07 -6.87
C GLU A 166 -1.16 -1.58 -8.31
N PHE A 167 -1.59 -2.45 -9.23
CA PHE A 167 -1.85 -2.07 -10.62
C PHE A 167 -2.89 -0.95 -10.72
N PHE A 168 -3.99 -1.10 -9.98
CA PHE A 168 -5.02 -0.07 -9.92
C PHE A 168 -4.50 1.21 -9.24
N LEU A 169 -3.98 1.10 -8.02
CA LEU A 169 -3.63 2.27 -7.21
C LEU A 169 -2.36 2.98 -7.69
N ARG A 170 -1.26 2.27 -7.92
CA ARG A 170 0.07 2.84 -8.25
C ARG A 170 0.30 2.90 -9.76
N GLY A 171 -0.42 2.07 -10.53
CA GLY A 171 -0.38 2.06 -11.99
C GLY A 171 -1.33 3.08 -12.64
N LEU A 172 -2.54 3.26 -12.12
CA LEU A 172 -3.56 4.12 -12.75
C LEU A 172 -3.94 5.33 -11.89
N VAL A 173 -4.27 5.12 -10.61
CA VAL A 173 -4.78 6.20 -9.75
C VAL A 173 -3.68 7.21 -9.42
N GLN A 174 -2.54 6.76 -8.89
CA GLN A 174 -1.45 7.63 -8.45
C GLN A 174 -0.91 8.52 -9.61
N PRO A 175 -0.62 8.00 -10.82
CA PRO A 175 -0.17 8.85 -11.93
C PRO A 175 -1.21 9.89 -12.38
N GLY A 176 -2.50 9.57 -12.29
CA GLY A 176 -3.58 10.53 -12.53
C GLY A 176 -3.64 11.59 -11.45
N LEU A 177 -3.63 11.19 -10.18
CA LEU A 177 -3.65 12.09 -9.02
C LEU A 177 -2.48 13.08 -9.02
N LEU A 178 -1.31 12.72 -9.58
CA LEU A 178 -0.17 13.64 -9.69
C LEU A 178 -0.46 14.94 -10.46
N GLU A 179 -1.51 14.99 -11.29
CA GLU A 179 -1.91 16.21 -11.99
C GLU A 179 -2.70 17.19 -11.10
N GLY A 180 -3.47 16.68 -10.13
CA GLY A 180 -4.25 17.51 -9.19
C GLY A 180 -3.61 17.64 -7.81
N ALA A 181 -2.87 16.64 -7.39
CA ALA A 181 -2.19 16.54 -6.11
C ALA A 181 -0.68 16.39 -6.33
N GLY A 182 0.13 17.11 -5.54
CA GLY A 182 1.58 16.90 -5.56
C GLY A 182 1.96 15.47 -5.13
N PRO A 183 3.23 15.05 -5.31
CA PRO A 183 3.68 13.68 -4.99
C PRO A 183 3.39 13.23 -3.55
N ARG A 184 3.54 14.13 -2.58
CA ARG A 184 3.25 13.85 -1.16
C ARG A 184 1.76 13.67 -0.92
N LEU A 185 0.93 14.59 -1.44
CA LEU A 185 -0.51 14.58 -1.22
C LEU A 185 -1.17 13.36 -1.87
N SER A 186 -0.80 13.02 -3.12
CA SER A 186 -1.32 11.83 -3.81
C SER A 186 -1.01 10.54 -3.06
N SER A 187 0.22 10.39 -2.54
CA SER A 187 0.62 9.23 -1.74
C SER A 187 -0.15 9.15 -0.43
N PHE A 188 -0.35 10.29 0.24
CA PHE A 188 -1.10 10.36 1.50
C PHE A 188 -2.59 10.06 1.33
N GLN A 189 -3.20 10.56 0.26
CA GLN A 189 -4.60 10.27 -0.09
C GLN A 189 -4.83 8.77 -0.28
N ILE A 190 -3.95 8.09 -1.04
CA ILE A 190 -4.03 6.64 -1.22
C ILE A 190 -3.78 5.89 0.10
N ALA A 191 -2.83 6.36 0.91
CA ALA A 191 -2.50 5.75 2.20
C ALA A 191 -3.62 5.82 3.22
N ILE A 192 -4.45 6.86 3.21
CA ILE A 192 -5.60 6.96 4.11
C ILE A 192 -6.82 6.23 3.52
N LEU A 193 -7.10 6.42 2.23
CA LEU A 193 -8.32 5.86 1.63
C LEU A 193 -8.26 4.34 1.52
N LEU A 194 -7.09 3.75 1.30
CA LEU A 194 -6.96 2.31 1.21
C LEU A 194 -7.43 1.57 2.48
N PRO A 195 -6.88 1.80 3.68
CA PRO A 195 -7.33 1.10 4.88
C PRO A 195 -8.80 1.35 5.20
N LEU A 196 -9.32 2.57 4.93
CA LEU A 196 -10.74 2.88 5.11
C LEU A 196 -11.63 2.10 4.13
N ALA A 197 -11.23 1.97 2.87
CA ALA A 197 -11.96 1.20 1.88
C ALA A 197 -11.96 -0.30 2.21
N LEU A 198 -10.94 -0.78 2.91
CA LEU A 198 -10.86 -2.17 3.39
C LEU A 198 -11.68 -2.42 4.66
N PHE A 199 -12.20 -1.36 5.31
CA PHE A 199 -12.91 -1.43 6.60
C PHE A 199 -12.10 -2.16 7.69
N ASP A 200 -10.78 -2.04 7.65
CA ASP A 200 -9.87 -2.61 8.64
C ASP A 200 -9.31 -1.51 9.53
N THR A 201 -10.09 -1.12 10.53
CA THR A 201 -9.73 -0.07 11.49
C THR A 201 -8.54 -0.49 12.36
N SER A 202 -8.46 -1.76 12.71
CA SER A 202 -7.40 -2.32 13.55
C SER A 202 -6.04 -2.37 12.86
N GLY A 203 -6.03 -2.67 11.56
CA GLY A 203 -4.83 -2.70 10.72
C GLY A 203 -4.50 -1.39 10.03
N PHE A 204 -5.21 -0.30 10.34
CA PHE A 204 -5.14 0.98 9.63
C PHE A 204 -3.69 1.47 9.47
N VAL A 205 -2.94 1.52 10.57
CA VAL A 205 -1.57 2.06 10.60
C VAL A 205 -0.63 1.26 9.71
N LEU A 206 -0.68 -0.07 9.80
CA LEU A 206 0.18 -0.98 9.02
C LEU A 206 -0.15 -0.90 7.52
N ILE A 207 -1.43 -0.89 7.16
CA ILE A 207 -1.87 -0.75 5.76
C ILE A 207 -1.47 0.63 5.21
N ALA A 208 -1.70 1.71 5.97
CA ALA A 208 -1.34 3.06 5.56
C ALA A 208 0.17 3.20 5.35
N PHE A 209 0.98 2.64 6.24
CA PHE A 209 2.44 2.70 6.12
C PHE A 209 2.97 1.89 4.93
N GLY A 210 2.50 0.65 4.74
CA GLY A 210 2.83 -0.14 3.54
C GLY A 210 2.41 0.55 2.24
N SER A 211 1.26 1.24 2.27
CA SER A 211 0.77 2.06 1.16
C SER A 211 1.65 3.26 0.87
N LEU A 212 2.13 3.97 1.90
CA LEU A 212 3.06 5.09 1.76
C LEU A 212 4.39 4.65 1.16
N ILE A 213 4.97 3.55 1.64
CA ILE A 213 6.24 3.04 1.12
C ILE A 213 6.09 2.63 -0.34
N SER A 214 5.05 1.86 -0.68
CA SER A 214 4.83 1.43 -2.07
C SER A 214 4.64 2.63 -3.01
N SER A 215 3.91 3.65 -2.55
CA SER A 215 3.73 4.92 -3.26
C SER A 215 5.04 5.71 -3.41
N TRP A 216 5.88 5.70 -2.38
CA TRP A 216 7.21 6.31 -2.40
C TRP A 216 8.13 5.61 -3.40
N VAL A 217 8.20 4.27 -3.38
CA VAL A 217 8.98 3.47 -4.36
C VAL A 217 8.52 3.76 -5.78
N ARG A 218 7.19 3.81 -6.01
CA ARG A 218 6.61 4.13 -7.33
C ARG A 218 7.08 5.50 -7.85
N LEU A 219 7.18 6.50 -6.96
CA LEU A 219 7.62 7.85 -7.30
C LEU A 219 9.14 7.96 -7.46
N SER A 220 9.91 7.25 -6.65
CA SER A 220 11.38 7.28 -6.66
C SER A 220 11.97 6.55 -7.87
N CYS A 221 11.48 5.34 -8.18
CA CYS A 221 12.00 4.52 -9.28
C CYS A 221 11.25 4.70 -10.60
N ASP A 222 10.09 5.36 -10.60
CA ASP A 222 9.14 5.35 -11.70
C ASP A 222 8.89 3.92 -12.24
N SER A 223 8.57 2.97 -11.34
CA SER A 223 8.31 1.58 -11.71
C SER A 223 7.18 0.97 -10.90
N LEU A 224 6.16 0.45 -11.59
CA LEU A 224 5.05 -0.28 -10.97
C LEU A 224 5.50 -1.65 -10.43
N VAL A 225 6.39 -2.32 -11.15
CA VAL A 225 6.90 -3.65 -10.74
C VAL A 225 7.68 -3.51 -9.43
N ALA A 226 8.52 -2.48 -9.29
CA ALA A 226 9.23 -2.22 -8.04
C ALA A 226 8.26 -1.95 -6.88
N SER A 227 7.25 -1.10 -7.05
CA SER A 227 6.26 -0.87 -5.97
C SER A 227 5.45 -2.13 -5.63
N SER A 228 5.12 -2.95 -6.63
CA SER A 228 4.43 -4.23 -6.48
C SER A 228 5.26 -5.23 -5.65
N LEU A 229 6.55 -5.36 -5.97
CA LEU A 229 7.47 -6.22 -5.23
C LEU A 229 7.70 -5.74 -3.79
N THR A 230 7.75 -4.42 -3.57
CA THR A 230 7.80 -3.84 -2.22
C THR A 230 6.54 -4.20 -1.42
N SER A 231 5.36 -4.07 -2.02
CA SER A 231 4.08 -4.43 -1.41
C SER A 231 4.02 -5.94 -1.09
N ALA A 232 4.50 -6.79 -2.00
CA ALA A 232 4.61 -8.23 -1.78
C ALA A 232 5.55 -8.56 -0.61
N GLY A 233 6.75 -7.97 -0.58
CA GLY A 233 7.72 -8.17 0.50
C GLY A 233 7.17 -7.71 1.86
N TYR A 234 6.46 -6.58 1.87
CA TYR A 234 5.81 -6.03 3.06
C TYR A 234 4.74 -6.98 3.60
N ASN A 235 3.80 -7.40 2.74
CA ASN A 235 2.71 -8.32 3.14
C ASN A 235 3.24 -9.69 3.54
N PHE A 236 4.25 -10.21 2.83
CA PHE A 236 4.88 -11.48 3.18
C PHE A 236 5.53 -11.42 4.57
N SER A 237 6.28 -10.35 4.86
CA SER A 237 6.91 -10.18 6.16
C SER A 237 5.91 -10.03 7.29
N LEU A 238 4.79 -9.33 7.07
CA LEU A 238 3.72 -9.26 8.07
C LEU A 238 2.96 -10.58 8.22
N LEU A 239 2.74 -11.33 7.13
CA LEU A 239 2.17 -12.66 7.19
C LEU A 239 3.05 -13.60 8.03
N MET A 240 4.37 -13.52 7.88
CA MET A 240 5.32 -14.34 8.61
C MET A 240 5.72 -13.77 9.99
N SER A 241 5.23 -12.59 10.38
CA SER A 241 5.67 -11.91 11.60
C SER A 241 5.53 -12.79 12.84
N GLY A 242 4.38 -13.46 13.02
CA GLY A 242 4.16 -14.35 14.15
C GLY A 242 5.20 -15.47 14.27
N ARG A 243 5.69 -16.00 13.13
CA ARG A 243 6.74 -17.04 13.12
C ARG A 243 8.13 -16.46 13.34
N VAL A 244 8.45 -15.34 12.69
CA VAL A 244 9.76 -14.71 12.81
C VAL A 244 10.00 -14.23 14.23
N TYR A 245 9.01 -13.61 14.88
CA TYR A 245 9.11 -13.22 16.29
C TYR A 245 9.12 -14.41 17.24
N GLY A 246 8.34 -15.46 16.96
CA GLY A 246 8.41 -16.70 17.73
C GLY A 246 9.81 -17.32 17.68
N ILE A 247 10.39 -17.45 16.47
CA ILE A 247 11.73 -18.01 16.27
C ILE A 247 12.77 -17.13 16.95
N VAL A 248 12.81 -15.82 16.66
CA VAL A 248 13.77 -14.88 17.25
C VAL A 248 13.69 -14.87 18.79
N GLY A 249 12.47 -14.91 19.33
CA GLY A 249 12.24 -15.04 20.77
C GLY A 249 12.85 -16.32 21.33
N THR A 250 12.61 -17.46 20.68
CA THR A 250 13.12 -18.77 21.14
C THR A 250 14.63 -18.96 20.95
N THR A 251 15.23 -18.47 19.86
CA THR A 251 16.65 -18.70 19.56
C THR A 251 17.58 -17.70 20.24
N ILE A 252 17.16 -16.45 20.42
CA ILE A 252 18.02 -15.43 21.05
C ILE A 252 17.84 -15.44 22.57
N PHE A 253 16.63 -15.71 23.07
CA PHE A 253 16.30 -15.55 24.49
C PHE A 253 15.97 -16.86 25.19
N SER A 254 16.48 -17.99 24.70
CA SER A 254 16.29 -19.33 25.27
C SER A 254 16.04 -19.28 26.79
N SER A 255 14.78 -19.40 27.20
CA SER A 255 14.31 -19.48 28.60
C SER A 255 14.57 -18.32 29.58
N ILE A 256 14.97 -17.12 29.14
CA ILE A 256 15.03 -15.95 30.03
C ILE A 256 13.76 -15.13 29.83
N THR A 257 12.89 -15.09 30.84
CA THR A 257 11.81 -14.10 30.92
C THR A 257 12.43 -12.71 30.95
N MET A 258 12.50 -12.04 29.80
CA MET A 258 12.92 -10.64 29.74
C MET A 258 11.96 -9.80 30.57
N ASP A 259 12.50 -9.04 31.51
CA ASP A 259 11.75 -7.94 32.13
C ASP A 259 11.37 -6.90 31.05
N ASP A 260 10.28 -6.17 31.27
CA ASP A 260 9.75 -5.18 30.31
C ASP A 260 10.81 -4.16 29.85
N ALA A 261 11.72 -3.77 30.74
CA ALA A 261 12.82 -2.86 30.42
C ALA A 261 13.81 -3.49 29.43
N GLN A 262 14.17 -4.76 29.61
CA GLN A 262 15.07 -5.48 28.72
C GLN A 262 14.43 -5.69 27.35
N TYR A 263 13.13 -6.02 27.31
CA TYR A 263 12.38 -6.16 26.06
C TYR A 263 12.34 -4.84 25.27
N ARG A 264 12.10 -3.71 25.95
CA ARG A 264 12.12 -2.37 25.33
C ARG A 264 13.49 -2.02 24.74
N VAL A 265 14.57 -2.27 25.48
CA VAL A 265 15.95 -2.05 24.99
C VAL A 265 16.22 -2.89 23.75
N PHE A 266 15.84 -4.17 23.77
CA PHE A 266 15.98 -5.05 22.61
C PHE A 266 15.24 -4.53 21.37
N LEU A 267 13.98 -4.09 21.52
CA LEU A 267 13.20 -3.53 20.42
C LEU A 267 13.83 -2.25 19.86
N ILE A 268 14.37 -1.38 20.72
CA ILE A 268 15.09 -0.17 20.29
C ILE A 268 16.35 -0.55 19.51
N THR A 269 17.13 -1.51 19.99
CA THR A 269 18.33 -2.01 19.28
C THR A 269 17.97 -2.63 17.94
N CYS A 270 16.88 -3.42 17.87
CA CYS A 270 16.37 -3.97 16.62
C CYS A 270 15.97 -2.87 15.63
N LEU A 271 15.31 -1.81 16.10
CA LEU A 271 14.95 -0.67 15.25
C LEU A 271 16.18 0.07 14.72
N LEU A 272 17.20 0.26 15.55
CA LEU A 272 18.47 0.86 15.11
C LEU A 272 19.12 -0.01 14.02
N PHE A 273 19.20 -1.32 14.24
CA PHE A 273 19.76 -2.25 13.26
C PHE A 273 18.96 -2.28 11.94
N LEU A 274 17.63 -2.33 12.02
CA LEU A 274 16.75 -2.27 10.85
C LEU A 274 16.87 -0.94 10.11
N SER A 275 17.00 0.18 10.83
CA SER A 275 17.22 1.49 10.20
C SER A 275 18.53 1.55 9.43
N LEU A 276 19.61 0.96 9.98
CA LEU A 276 20.89 0.80 9.30
C LEU A 276 20.76 -0.07 8.03
N LEU A 277 20.09 -1.22 8.14
CA LEU A 277 19.86 -2.10 7.00
C LEU A 277 18.99 -1.46 5.91
N LEU A 278 18.06 -0.59 6.27
CA LEU A 278 17.18 0.12 5.34
C LEU A 278 17.92 1.16 4.49
N ILE A 279 19.09 1.67 4.93
CA ILE A 279 19.85 2.68 4.17
C ILE A 279 20.20 2.19 2.77
N ALA A 280 20.72 0.95 2.66
CA ALA A 280 21.15 0.38 1.40
C ALA A 280 20.01 0.27 0.36
N PRO A 281 18.89 -0.45 0.63
CA PRO A 281 17.80 -0.54 -0.33
C PRO A 281 17.17 0.82 -0.64
N ILE A 282 17.07 1.74 0.34
CA ILE A 282 16.60 3.10 0.08
C ILE A 282 17.50 3.83 -0.93
N ALA A 283 18.83 3.74 -0.77
CA ALA A 283 19.77 4.38 -1.68
C ALA A 283 19.67 3.84 -3.12
N PHE A 284 19.52 2.52 -3.28
CA PHE A 284 19.35 1.91 -4.60
C PHE A 284 18.00 2.25 -5.25
N ILE A 285 16.94 2.38 -4.46
CA ILE A 285 15.59 2.77 -4.93
C ILE A 285 15.52 4.26 -5.29
N GLN A 286 16.16 5.14 -4.52
CA GLN A 286 16.28 6.55 -4.90
C GLN A 286 17.14 6.72 -6.15
N GLY A 287 18.01 5.74 -6.41
CA GLY A 287 19.07 5.84 -7.40
C GLY A 287 20.13 6.82 -6.89
N LEU A 288 21.39 6.40 -6.89
CA LEU A 288 22.53 7.29 -6.66
C LEU A 288 22.58 8.51 -7.62
N ASP A 289 21.71 8.55 -8.64
CA ASP A 289 21.59 9.60 -9.65
C ASP A 289 20.47 10.64 -9.44
N ALA A 290 19.66 10.56 -8.37
CA ALA A 290 18.68 11.62 -8.08
C ALA A 290 19.34 13.00 -7.85
N ARG A 291 20.62 13.02 -7.43
CA ARG A 291 21.42 14.24 -7.29
C ARG A 291 21.82 14.90 -8.61
N LEU A 292 21.79 14.20 -9.75
CA LEU A 292 22.16 14.77 -11.05
C LEU A 292 21.00 15.46 -11.78
N LYS A 293 19.74 15.09 -11.51
CA LYS A 293 18.57 15.63 -12.25
C LYS A 293 17.82 16.76 -11.56
N GLN A 294 18.05 16.98 -10.27
CA GLN A 294 17.45 18.11 -9.56
C GLN A 294 17.98 19.47 -10.03
N HIS A 295 19.17 19.54 -10.64
CA HIS A 295 19.72 20.81 -11.14
C HIS A 295 19.14 21.29 -12.48
N GLU A 296 18.59 20.40 -13.33
CA GLU A 296 18.12 20.80 -14.67
C GLU A 296 16.60 21.06 -14.75
N ALA A 297 15.80 20.50 -13.85
CA ALA A 297 14.34 20.65 -13.89
C ALA A 297 13.80 21.94 -13.23
N LEU A 298 14.62 22.63 -12.43
CA LEU A 298 14.21 23.80 -11.64
C LEU A 298 14.19 25.13 -12.43
N ARG A 299 14.68 25.18 -13.68
CA ARG A 299 14.92 26.46 -14.38
C ARG A 299 13.88 26.90 -15.42
N GLY A 300 12.70 26.30 -15.52
CA GLY A 300 11.80 26.65 -16.65
C GLY A 300 10.29 26.43 -16.55
N ARG A 301 9.66 26.30 -15.38
CA ARG A 301 8.21 25.94 -15.32
C ARG A 301 7.38 26.54 -14.18
N THR A 302 7.57 27.80 -13.80
CA THR A 302 6.84 28.38 -12.65
C THR A 302 5.62 29.25 -12.95
N VAL A 303 5.31 29.66 -14.19
CA VAL A 303 4.37 30.80 -14.35
C VAL A 303 2.98 30.48 -14.95
N LEU A 304 2.74 29.33 -15.59
CA LEU A 304 1.42 29.06 -16.23
C LEU A 304 0.59 27.91 -15.59
N ALA A 305 1.08 27.29 -14.52
CA ALA A 305 0.42 26.15 -13.86
C ALA A 305 -0.32 26.52 -12.55
N SER A 306 -0.22 27.77 -12.09
CA SER A 306 -0.65 28.19 -10.75
C SER A 306 -2.18 28.14 -10.55
N GLU A 307 -2.97 28.72 -11.45
CA GLU A 307 -4.43 28.87 -11.23
C GLU A 307 -5.24 27.58 -11.47
N ARG A 308 -4.93 26.81 -12.54
CA ARG A 308 -5.63 25.53 -12.82
C ARG A 308 -5.22 24.38 -11.90
N SER A 309 -4.05 24.48 -11.26
CA SER A 309 -3.58 23.57 -10.20
C SER A 309 -4.44 23.69 -8.94
N GLY A 310 -4.82 24.92 -8.56
CA GLY A 310 -5.63 25.18 -7.37
C GLY A 310 -6.98 24.46 -7.38
N ALA A 311 -7.76 24.62 -8.47
CA ALA A 311 -9.08 24.01 -8.59
C ALA A 311 -9.03 22.47 -8.59
N ARG A 312 -8.05 21.86 -9.29
CA ARG A 312 -7.89 20.40 -9.29
C ARG A 312 -7.45 19.87 -7.94
N ARG A 313 -6.49 20.55 -7.29
CA ARG A 313 -6.07 20.23 -5.94
C ARG A 313 -7.22 20.28 -4.95
N PHE A 314 -8.02 21.35 -5.00
CA PHE A 314 -9.22 21.51 -4.20
C PHE A 314 -10.22 20.36 -4.42
N MET A 315 -10.49 20.00 -5.68
CA MET A 315 -11.33 18.83 -6.00
C MET A 315 -10.78 17.52 -5.42
N THR A 316 -9.48 17.23 -5.53
CA THR A 316 -8.91 16.02 -4.93
C THR A 316 -9.08 15.99 -3.41
N ILE A 317 -8.88 17.14 -2.75
CA ILE A 317 -8.97 17.26 -1.30
C ILE A 317 -10.42 17.07 -0.85
N ILE A 318 -11.38 17.75 -1.49
CA ILE A 318 -12.81 17.60 -1.16
C ILE A 318 -13.25 16.17 -1.39
N LEU A 319 -12.93 15.57 -2.54
CA LEU A 319 -13.32 14.20 -2.81
C LEU A 319 -12.75 13.24 -1.77
N THR A 320 -11.47 13.41 -1.42
CA THR A 320 -10.84 12.61 -0.36
C THR A 320 -11.58 12.82 0.97
N LEU A 321 -11.90 14.05 1.33
CA LEU A 321 -12.63 14.36 2.56
C LEU A 321 -14.01 13.66 2.58
N ILE A 322 -14.77 13.75 1.48
CA ILE A 322 -16.08 13.11 1.33
C ILE A 322 -15.95 11.59 1.44
N LEU A 323 -14.97 10.99 0.77
CA LEU A 323 -14.76 9.53 0.85
C LEU A 323 -14.32 9.10 2.24
N VAL A 324 -13.43 9.85 2.90
CA VAL A 324 -12.99 9.58 4.27
C VAL A 324 -14.18 9.66 5.22
N THR A 325 -14.99 10.72 5.16
CA THR A 325 -16.16 10.87 6.05
C THR A 325 -17.20 9.79 5.78
N ALA A 326 -17.48 9.46 4.51
CA ALA A 326 -18.43 8.42 4.16
C ALA A 326 -17.99 7.02 4.62
N LEU A 327 -16.73 6.65 4.38
CA LEU A 327 -16.18 5.35 4.79
C LEU A 327 -16.09 5.25 6.32
N PHE A 328 -15.66 6.31 6.99
CA PHE A 328 -15.57 6.36 8.45
C PHE A 328 -16.96 6.29 9.10
N ALA A 329 -17.93 7.07 8.61
CA ALA A 329 -19.31 7.01 9.08
C ALA A 329 -19.91 5.62 8.84
N GLY A 330 -19.65 5.01 7.68
CA GLY A 330 -20.05 3.63 7.40
C GLY A 330 -19.46 2.61 8.37
N ALA A 331 -18.16 2.69 8.61
CA ALA A 331 -17.49 1.83 9.57
C ALA A 331 -18.13 1.97 10.95
N PHE A 332 -18.38 3.20 11.42
CA PHE A 332 -19.00 3.45 12.71
C PHE A 332 -20.45 2.94 12.79
N LEU A 333 -21.31 3.36 11.86
CA LEU A 333 -22.75 3.05 11.85
C LEU A 333 -23.07 1.55 11.70
N PHE A 334 -22.19 0.77 11.08
CA PHE A 334 -22.37 -0.68 10.89
C PHE A 334 -21.37 -1.53 11.71
N SER A 335 -20.63 -0.91 12.64
CA SER A 335 -19.75 -1.62 13.59
C SER A 335 -20.45 -2.08 14.86
N THR A 336 -21.57 -1.45 15.22
CA THR A 336 -22.51 -1.83 16.29
C THR A 336 -23.54 -2.83 15.80
#